data_AF-A0A2P4Y0R4-F1
#
_entry.id   AF-A0A2P4Y0R4-F1
#
_cell.length_a   1.000
_cell.length_b   1.000
_cell.length_c   1.000
_cell.angle_alpha   90.00
_cell.angle_beta   90.00
_cell.angle_gamma   90.00
#
_symmetry.space_group_name_H-M   'P 1'
#
loop_
_entity.id
_entity.type
_entity.pdbx_description
1 polymer ?
#
loop_
_entity_poly.entity_id
_entity_poly.type
_entity_poly.pdbx_seq_one_letter_code
_entity_poly.pdbx_strand_id
1 'polypeptide(L)'
;MDMRGLAATVTSCIGGKDEKFAVQVRPAAPESVYFVYKTMGEFDALWGSLETLARDVKRRSSNQDKDKTPSLLAKWIASVVDHYAFRQIIRDLRAQEKETMSTLNVLLQFLVARVSALFRERRLLPCTVGRQLVTLVRDFLQQPATKAEPVVKTTPHSTKDGRKRSFEQMRPEDGEEQRSSLFPTRNSNERAVKTQKLCGMREWAIPPVGKLGMVAPVASRRRVFAEVEF
;
A
#
# COMPACT_ATOMS: atom_id res chain seq x y z
N MET A 1 -13.37 -8.63 -13.53
CA MET A 1 -12.41 -9.13 -12.53
C MET A 1 -13.09 -10.19 -11.69
N ASP A 2 -12.62 -11.45 -11.75
CA ASP A 2 -13.09 -12.50 -10.83
C ASP A 2 -12.46 -12.25 -9.45
N MET A 3 -13.29 -12.22 -8.41
CA MET A 3 -12.84 -12.00 -7.04
C MET A 3 -12.52 -13.32 -6.31
N ARG A 4 -12.81 -14.47 -6.92
CA ARG A 4 -12.53 -15.77 -6.34
C ARG A 4 -11.03 -15.98 -6.20
N GLY A 5 -10.58 -16.22 -4.96
CA GLY A 5 -9.16 -16.43 -4.67
C GLY A 5 -8.30 -15.18 -4.86
N LEU A 6 -8.93 -14.00 -5.00
CA LEU A 6 -8.22 -12.74 -5.08
C LEU A 6 -7.51 -12.44 -3.76
N ALA A 7 -6.28 -11.96 -3.86
CA ALA A 7 -5.54 -11.35 -2.76
C ALA A 7 -5.15 -9.92 -3.15
N ALA A 8 -5.16 -9.00 -2.17
CA ALA A 8 -4.62 -7.66 -2.35
C ALA A 8 -3.85 -7.25 -1.10
N THR A 9 -2.69 -6.62 -1.29
CA THR A 9 -1.80 -6.21 -0.21
C THR A 9 -1.22 -4.84 -0.50
N VAL A 10 -1.19 -3.97 0.51
CA VAL A 10 -0.45 -2.71 0.41
C VAL A 10 1.03 -3.02 0.61
N THR A 11 1.85 -2.74 -0.40
CA THR A 11 3.28 -3.11 -0.40
C THR A 11 4.21 -1.97 -0.04
N SER A 12 3.82 -0.74 -0.37
CA SER A 12 4.65 0.44 -0.13
C SER A 12 3.82 1.71 -0.11
N CYS A 13 4.35 2.74 0.55
CA CYS A 13 3.87 4.12 0.45
C CYS A 13 4.84 4.92 -0.44
N ILE A 14 4.30 5.62 -1.42
CA ILE A 14 5.00 6.54 -2.29
C ILE A 14 4.71 7.94 -1.78
N GLY A 15 5.74 8.58 -1.21
CA GLY A 15 5.68 9.96 -0.73
C GLY A 15 5.62 10.98 -1.88
N GLY A 16 5.23 12.21 -1.55
CA GLY A 16 5.08 13.31 -2.50
C GLY A 16 4.07 14.35 -2.00
N LYS A 17 3.51 15.13 -2.93
CA LYS A 17 2.43 16.08 -2.62
C LYS A 17 1.20 15.39 -2.01
N ASP A 18 0.90 14.18 -2.50
CA ASP A 18 -0.14 13.31 -1.98
C ASP A 18 0.45 11.92 -1.71
N GLU A 19 0.29 11.42 -0.48
CA GLU A 19 0.67 10.05 -0.12
C GLU A 19 -0.13 9.04 -0.94
N LYS A 20 0.56 8.17 -1.68
CA LYS A 20 -0.05 7.08 -2.46
C LYS A 20 0.44 5.73 -1.99
N PHE A 21 -0.48 4.83 -1.72
CA PHE A 21 -0.23 3.45 -1.33
C PHE A 21 -0.27 2.55 -2.56
N ALA A 22 0.82 1.82 -2.80
CA ALA A 22 0.87 0.80 -3.84
C ALA A 22 0.17 -0.47 -3.34
N VAL A 23 -0.93 -0.82 -4.00
CA VAL A 23 -1.72 -2.03 -3.72
C VAL A 23 -1.37 -3.06 -4.78
N GLN A 24 -0.66 -4.10 -4.39
CA GLN A 24 -0.45 -5.28 -5.22
C GLN A 24 -1.73 -6.11 -5.23
N VAL A 25 -2.24 -6.44 -6.41
CA VAL A 25 -3.43 -7.25 -6.59
C VAL A 25 -3.05 -8.53 -7.34
N ARG A 26 -3.40 -9.68 -6.75
CA ARG A 26 -3.10 -11.02 -7.27
C ARG A 26 -4.40 -11.79 -7.48
N PRO A 27 -4.93 -11.84 -8.72
CA PRO A 27 -6.03 -12.73 -9.08
C PRO A 27 -5.62 -14.20 -8.96
N ALA A 28 -6.60 -15.10 -8.80
CA ALA A 28 -6.35 -16.54 -8.78
C ALA A 28 -6.04 -17.13 -10.16
N ALA A 29 -6.65 -16.57 -11.21
CA ALA A 29 -6.37 -16.92 -12.61
C ALA A 29 -6.90 -15.82 -13.55
N PRO A 30 -6.16 -15.41 -14.60
CA PRO A 30 -4.74 -15.70 -14.83
C PRO A 30 -3.85 -15.03 -13.77
N GLU A 31 -2.65 -15.58 -13.51
CA GLU A 31 -1.70 -15.12 -12.49
C GLU A 31 -1.03 -13.77 -12.81
N SER A 32 -1.71 -12.88 -13.53
CA SER A 32 -1.21 -11.54 -13.82
C SER A 32 -1.37 -10.66 -12.57
N VAL A 33 -0.27 -10.46 -11.86
CA VAL A 33 -0.19 -9.48 -10.77
C VAL A 33 -0.19 -8.07 -11.35
N TYR A 34 -0.97 -7.17 -10.76
CA TYR A 34 -0.97 -5.77 -11.14
C TYR A 34 -0.98 -4.87 -9.89
N PHE A 35 -0.62 -3.60 -10.09
CA PHE A 35 -0.62 -2.60 -9.03
C PHE A 35 -1.71 -1.56 -9.25
N VAL A 36 -2.32 -1.13 -8.15
CA VAL A 36 -3.24 0.02 -8.09
C VAL A 36 -2.68 0.99 -7.06
N TYR A 37 -2.69 2.27 -7.39
CA TYR A 37 -2.20 3.30 -6.49
C TYR A 37 -3.38 4.01 -5.85
N LYS A 38 -3.44 3.99 -4.51
CA LYS A 38 -4.55 4.53 -3.73
C LYS A 38 -4.10 5.61 -2.78
N THR A 39 -4.85 6.69 -2.71
CA THR A 39 -4.64 7.76 -1.74
C THR A 39 -5.31 7.41 -0.40
N MET A 40 -4.91 8.08 0.68
CA MET A 40 -5.65 7.94 1.95
C MET A 40 -7.14 8.31 1.79
N GLY A 41 -7.45 9.35 1.01
CA GLY A 41 -8.82 9.77 0.76
C GLY A 41 -9.68 8.66 0.13
N GLU A 42 -9.10 7.80 -0.71
CA GLU A 42 -9.80 6.65 -1.27
C GLU A 42 -10.06 5.55 -0.23
N PHE A 43 -9.13 5.34 0.73
CA PHE A 43 -9.37 4.44 1.86
C PHE A 43 -10.46 4.98 2.79
N ASP A 44 -10.45 6.30 3.06
CA ASP A 44 -11.51 6.95 3.83
C ASP A 44 -12.88 6.85 3.14
N ALA A 45 -12.92 6.99 1.81
CA ALA A 45 -14.13 6.83 1.01
C ALA A 45 -14.63 5.37 0.99
N LEU A 46 -13.72 4.40 0.89
CA LEU A 46 -14.05 2.98 1.02
C LEU A 46 -14.68 2.69 2.38
N TRP A 47 -14.06 3.19 3.47
CA TRP A 47 -14.61 3.06 4.81
C TRP A 47 -15.97 3.75 4.97
N GLY A 48 -16.11 4.98 4.45
CA GLY A 48 -17.39 5.70 4.46
C GLY A 48 -18.52 4.98 3.71
N SER A 49 -18.18 4.25 2.65
CA SER A 49 -19.13 3.41 1.92
C SER A 49 -19.57 2.20 2.75
N LEU A 50 -18.65 1.58 3.50
CA LEU A 50 -18.97 0.52 4.46
C LEU A 50 -19.85 1.02 5.60
N GLU A 51 -19.58 2.21 6.14
CA GLU A 51 -20.41 2.85 7.17
C GLU A 51 -21.84 3.08 6.67
N THR A 52 -21.98 3.54 5.43
CA THR A 52 -23.29 3.76 4.80
C THR A 52 -24.04 2.44 4.61
N LEU A 53 -23.36 1.39 4.14
CA LEU A 53 -23.92 0.06 4.02
C LEU A 53 -24.38 -0.52 5.37
N ALA A 54 -23.56 -0.36 6.43
CA ALA A 54 -23.91 -0.76 7.79
C ALA A 54 -25.14 0.00 8.32
N ARG A 55 -25.21 1.31 8.08
CA ARG A 55 -26.33 2.16 8.48
C ARG A 55 -27.64 1.73 7.80
N ASP A 56 -27.59 1.43 6.51
CA ASP A 56 -28.76 0.96 5.77
C ASP A 56 -29.27 -0.39 6.28
N VAL A 57 -28.35 -1.30 6.63
CA VAL A 57 -28.70 -2.59 7.26
C VAL A 57 -29.41 -2.36 8.61
N LYS A 58 -28.89 -1.46 9.45
CA LYS A 58 -29.48 -1.14 10.75
C LYS A 58 -30.87 -0.51 10.60
N ARG A 59 -31.01 0.45 9.69
CA ARG A 59 -32.29 1.13 9.42
C ARG A 59 -33.37 0.16 8.93
N ARG A 60 -33.01 -0.83 8.10
CA ARG A 60 -33.95 -1.88 7.68
C ARG A 60 -34.32 -2.81 8.83
N SER A 61 -33.38 -3.11 9.72
CA SER A 61 -33.65 -3.93 10.90
C SER A 61 -34.54 -3.22 11.93
N SER A 62 -34.49 -1.89 12.02
CA SER A 62 -35.34 -1.11 12.94
C SER A 62 -36.74 -0.84 12.38
N ASN A 63 -36.86 -0.65 11.06
CA ASN A 63 -38.09 -0.19 10.41
C ASN A 63 -39.11 -1.31 10.07
N GLN A 64 -39.26 -2.31 10.94
CA GLN A 64 -40.42 -3.20 10.92
C GLN A 64 -40.63 -4.12 9.70
N ASP A 65 -39.60 -4.46 8.92
CA ASP A 65 -39.65 -5.69 8.11
C ASP A 65 -39.39 -6.89 9.05
N LYS A 66 -40.28 -7.10 10.04
CA LYS A 66 -40.16 -8.08 11.13
C LYS A 66 -40.01 -9.52 10.63
N ASP A 67 -40.38 -9.79 9.38
CA ASP A 67 -40.40 -11.13 8.79
C ASP A 67 -39.07 -11.53 8.12
N LYS A 68 -38.11 -10.62 7.95
CA LYS A 68 -36.82 -10.94 7.34
C LYS A 68 -35.66 -10.71 8.30
N THR A 69 -35.26 -11.78 8.96
CA THR A 69 -34.04 -11.81 9.77
C THR A 69 -32.85 -11.30 8.94
N PRO A 70 -32.07 -10.32 9.43
CA PRO A 70 -30.95 -9.79 8.67
C PRO A 70 -29.92 -10.89 8.44
N SER A 71 -29.45 -10.98 7.19
CA SER A 71 -28.45 -11.97 6.79
C SER A 71 -27.20 -11.90 7.68
N LEU A 72 -26.52 -13.03 7.88
CA LEU A 72 -25.28 -13.10 8.67
C LEU A 72 -24.22 -12.11 8.17
N LEU A 73 -24.12 -11.91 6.85
CA LEU A 73 -23.23 -10.93 6.26
C LEU A 73 -23.59 -9.50 6.67
N ALA A 74 -24.88 -9.16 6.67
CA ALA A 74 -25.34 -7.83 7.08
C ALA A 74 -25.03 -7.55 8.56
N LYS A 75 -25.25 -8.54 9.45
CA LYS A 75 -24.85 -8.46 10.86
C LYS A 75 -23.34 -8.28 11.01
N TRP A 76 -22.55 -9.00 10.23
CA TRP A 76 -21.09 -8.89 10.23
C TRP A 76 -20.61 -7.51 9.81
N ILE A 77 -21.14 -6.93 8.72
CA ILE A 77 -20.74 -5.58 8.27
C ILE A 77 -21.06 -4.55 9.35
N ALA A 78 -22.27 -4.60 9.93
CA ALA A 78 -22.65 -3.71 11.02
C ALA A 78 -21.72 -3.84 12.23
N SER A 79 -21.42 -5.08 12.64
CA SER A 79 -20.50 -5.34 13.75
C SER A 79 -19.08 -4.84 13.47
N VAL A 80 -18.53 -5.05 12.27
CA VAL A 80 -17.20 -4.55 11.91
C VAL A 80 -17.14 -3.03 12.02
N VAL A 81 -18.11 -2.32 11.45
CA VAL A 81 -18.14 -0.85 11.48
C VAL A 81 -18.29 -0.32 12.91
N ASP A 82 -19.06 -0.99 13.76
CA ASP A 82 -19.31 -0.54 15.13
C ASP A 82 -18.10 -0.72 16.06
N HIS A 83 -17.31 -1.77 15.86
CA HIS A 83 -16.21 -2.11 16.76
C HIS A 83 -14.85 -1.67 16.22
N TYR A 84 -14.72 -1.48 14.90
CA TYR A 84 -13.45 -1.07 14.30
C TYR A 84 -13.40 0.45 14.14
N ALA A 85 -12.65 1.10 15.04
CA ALA A 85 -12.48 2.55 15.08
C ALA A 85 -11.50 3.08 14.00
N PHE A 86 -11.68 2.68 12.74
CA PHE A 86 -10.75 2.95 11.64
C PHE A 86 -10.29 4.41 11.57
N ARG A 87 -11.24 5.35 11.49
CA ARG A 87 -10.93 6.78 11.38
C ARG A 87 -10.15 7.31 12.57
N GLN A 88 -10.48 6.84 13.77
CA GLN A 88 -9.79 7.27 14.99
C GLN A 88 -8.36 6.74 14.99
N ILE A 89 -8.17 5.46 14.68
CA ILE A 89 -6.84 4.83 14.58
C ILE A 89 -5.97 5.57 13.56
N ILE A 90 -6.49 5.86 12.35
CA ILE A 90 -5.72 6.57 11.32
C ILE A 90 -5.38 8.01 11.76
N ARG A 91 -6.33 8.72 12.38
CA ARG A 91 -6.08 10.08 12.91
C ARG A 91 -5.00 10.07 13.99
N ASP A 92 -5.09 9.14 14.93
CA ASP A 92 -4.13 9.03 16.04
C ASP A 92 -2.74 8.65 15.54
N LEU A 93 -2.65 7.71 14.59
CA LEU A 93 -1.39 7.34 13.97
C LEU A 93 -0.75 8.54 13.25
N ARG A 94 -1.53 9.31 12.50
CA ARG A 94 -1.04 10.51 11.82
C ARG A 94 -0.62 11.62 12.78
N ALA A 95 -1.39 11.84 13.84
CA ALA A 95 -1.05 12.82 14.87
C ALA A 95 0.25 12.44 15.63
N GLN A 96 0.57 11.15 15.69
CA GLN A 96 1.81 10.63 16.27
C GLN A 96 2.94 10.45 15.25
N GLU A 97 2.75 10.90 14.01
CA GLU A 97 3.70 10.69 12.89
C GLU A 97 4.09 9.22 12.68
N LYS A 98 3.17 8.30 12.99
CA LYS A 98 3.34 6.86 12.83
C LYS A 98 2.84 6.38 11.48
N GLU A 99 3.41 5.25 11.05
CA GLU A 99 3.05 4.58 9.81
C GLU A 99 1.58 4.10 9.84
N THR A 100 0.83 4.44 8.80
CA THR A 100 -0.58 4.02 8.60
C THR A 100 -0.71 2.80 7.69
N MET A 101 0.34 2.47 6.92
CA MET A 101 0.33 1.43 5.89
C MET A 101 -0.10 0.07 6.43
N SER A 102 0.38 -0.33 7.60
CA SER A 102 0.04 -1.61 8.23
C SER A 102 -1.46 -1.71 8.54
N THR A 103 -2.05 -0.67 9.12
CA THR A 103 -3.49 -0.58 9.39
C THR A 103 -4.33 -0.64 8.11
N LEU A 104 -3.90 0.07 7.06
CA LEU A 104 -4.57 0.04 5.75
C LEU A 104 -4.48 -1.36 5.12
N ASN A 105 -3.31 -2.01 5.22
CA ASN A 105 -3.10 -3.35 4.70
C ASN A 105 -4.00 -4.38 5.41
N VAL A 106 -4.07 -4.34 6.75
CA VAL A 106 -4.92 -5.24 7.53
C VAL A 106 -6.39 -5.07 7.14
N LEU A 107 -6.88 -3.83 7.04
CA LEU A 107 -8.26 -3.56 6.61
C LEU A 107 -8.51 -4.13 5.21
N LEU A 108 -7.61 -3.88 4.26
CA LEU A 108 -7.78 -4.32 2.88
C LEU A 108 -7.77 -5.85 2.77
N GLN A 109 -6.79 -6.52 3.40
CA GLN A 109 -6.70 -7.98 3.40
C GLN A 109 -7.95 -8.61 4.02
N PHE A 110 -8.45 -8.05 5.12
CA PHE A 110 -9.67 -8.50 5.79
C PHE A 110 -10.89 -8.42 4.87
N LEU A 111 -11.09 -7.29 4.18
CA LEU A 111 -12.21 -7.09 3.25
C LEU A 111 -12.11 -8.02 2.03
N VAL A 112 -10.92 -8.12 1.43
CA VAL A 112 -10.68 -8.94 0.24
C VAL A 112 -10.84 -10.44 0.57
N ALA A 113 -10.30 -10.90 1.70
CA ALA A 113 -10.49 -12.27 2.15
C ALA A 113 -11.98 -12.59 2.35
N ARG A 114 -12.74 -11.67 2.95
CA ARG A 114 -14.19 -11.86 3.13
C ARG A 114 -14.91 -11.94 1.80
N VAL A 115 -14.65 -11.01 0.87
CA VAL A 115 -15.26 -11.02 -0.46
C VAL A 115 -14.90 -12.29 -1.24
N SER A 116 -13.64 -12.71 -1.20
CA SER A 116 -13.16 -13.93 -1.83
C SER A 116 -13.88 -15.18 -1.30
N ALA A 117 -14.12 -15.25 0.01
CA ALA A 117 -14.91 -16.33 0.64
C ALA A 117 -16.37 -16.32 0.18
N LEU A 118 -17.02 -15.15 0.04
CA LEU A 118 -18.39 -15.05 -0.48
C LEU A 118 -18.53 -15.67 -1.89
N PHE A 119 -17.50 -15.51 -2.73
CA PHE A 119 -17.47 -16.11 -4.07
C PHE A 119 -17.22 -17.61 -4.08
N ARG A 120 -16.58 -18.16 -3.04
CA ARG A 120 -16.46 -19.62 -2.85
C ARG A 120 -17.77 -20.23 -2.39
N GLU A 121 -18.48 -19.54 -1.50
CA GLU A 121 -19.67 -20.09 -0.84
C GLU A 121 -20.93 -20.12 -1.72
N ARG A 122 -20.93 -19.46 -2.91
CA ARG A 122 -21.99 -19.35 -3.95
C ARG A 122 -23.39 -18.91 -3.49
N ARG A 123 -23.82 -19.26 -2.29
CA ARG A 123 -25.11 -18.99 -1.63
C ARG A 123 -25.26 -17.55 -1.14
N LEU A 124 -24.15 -16.83 -0.95
CA LEU A 124 -24.15 -15.45 -0.44
C LEU A 124 -24.01 -14.38 -1.52
N LEU A 125 -23.67 -14.74 -2.76
CA LEU A 125 -23.64 -13.82 -3.90
C LEU A 125 -25.02 -13.26 -4.32
N PRO A 126 -26.15 -13.99 -4.18
CA PRO A 126 -27.46 -13.45 -4.54
C PRO A 126 -27.95 -12.34 -3.61
N CYS A 127 -27.38 -12.22 -2.39
CA CYS A 127 -27.85 -11.22 -1.43
C CYS A 127 -27.44 -9.80 -1.86
N THR A 128 -28.33 -8.84 -1.64
CA THR A 128 -28.12 -7.42 -2.03
C THR A 128 -26.90 -6.82 -1.35
N VAL A 129 -26.76 -7.05 -0.05
CA VAL A 129 -25.62 -6.59 0.76
C VAL A 129 -24.30 -7.18 0.27
N GLY A 130 -24.29 -8.47 -0.09
CA GLY A 130 -23.13 -9.14 -0.67
C GLY A 130 -22.72 -8.52 -1.99
N ARG A 131 -23.66 -8.28 -2.91
CA ARG A 131 -23.38 -7.62 -4.18
C ARG A 131 -22.81 -6.21 -4.00
N GLN A 132 -23.34 -5.45 -3.03
CA GLN A 132 -22.83 -4.11 -2.70
C GLN A 132 -21.40 -4.18 -2.17
N LEU A 133 -21.11 -5.04 -1.20
CA LEU A 133 -19.75 -5.21 -0.67
C LEU A 133 -18.75 -5.63 -1.76
N VAL A 134 -19.14 -6.59 -2.61
CA VAL A 134 -18.33 -7.02 -3.75
C VAL A 134 -18.04 -5.85 -4.69
N THR A 135 -19.05 -5.05 -5.00
CA THR A 135 -18.92 -3.88 -5.87
C THR A 135 -17.93 -2.88 -5.28
N LEU A 136 -18.07 -2.54 -3.99
CA LEU A 136 -17.16 -1.61 -3.30
C LEU A 136 -15.69 -2.06 -3.38
N VAL A 137 -15.42 -3.31 -3.03
CA VAL A 137 -14.04 -3.84 -3.02
C VAL A 137 -13.51 -3.97 -4.45
N ARG A 138 -14.33 -4.41 -5.39
CA ARG A 138 -13.94 -4.52 -6.80
C ARG A 138 -13.60 -3.16 -7.39
N ASP A 139 -14.46 -2.16 -7.18
CA ASP A 139 -14.27 -0.83 -7.75
C ASP A 139 -13.06 -0.12 -7.10
N PHE A 140 -12.80 -0.40 -5.82
CA PHE A 140 -11.55 0.02 -5.17
C PHE A 140 -10.31 -0.64 -5.77
N LEU A 141 -10.36 -1.92 -6.15
CA LEU A 141 -9.22 -2.67 -6.69
C LEU A 141 -9.09 -2.60 -8.22
N GLN A 142 -10.01 -1.93 -8.90
CA GLN A 142 -9.87 -1.66 -10.32
C GLN A 142 -8.85 -0.54 -10.53
N GLN A 143 -7.99 -0.73 -11.54
CA GLN A 143 -7.28 0.41 -12.10
C GLN A 143 -8.33 1.39 -12.59
N PRO A 144 -8.19 2.71 -12.30
CA PRO A 144 -9.04 3.69 -12.93
C PRO A 144 -8.94 3.45 -14.42
N ALA A 145 -10.07 3.13 -15.05
CA ALA A 145 -10.14 3.09 -16.50
C ALA A 145 -9.82 4.51 -16.93
N THR A 146 -8.55 4.77 -17.28
CA THR A 146 -8.21 5.87 -18.15
C THR A 146 -9.24 5.79 -19.26
N LYS A 147 -10.09 6.82 -19.37
CA LYS A 147 -10.85 7.07 -20.58
C LYS A 147 -9.80 7.04 -21.68
N ALA A 148 -9.66 5.88 -22.32
CA ALA A 148 -8.81 5.75 -23.47
C ALA A 148 -9.42 6.71 -24.47
N GLU A 149 -8.71 7.79 -24.78
CA GLU A 149 -8.91 8.41 -26.08
C GLU A 149 -8.88 7.26 -27.10
N PRO A 150 -9.86 7.18 -28.00
CA PRO A 150 -9.91 6.09 -28.95
C PRO A 150 -8.66 6.15 -29.80
N VAL A 151 -7.72 5.23 -29.55
CA VAL A 151 -6.66 4.89 -30.48
C VAL A 151 -7.37 4.27 -31.68
N VAL A 152 -7.69 5.14 -32.65
CA VAL A 152 -8.26 4.77 -33.93
C VAL A 152 -7.29 3.80 -34.59
N LYS A 153 -7.70 2.53 -34.66
CA LYS A 153 -7.15 1.58 -35.63
C LYS A 153 -7.62 2.01 -37.02
N THR A 154 -6.76 2.68 -37.77
CA THR A 154 -6.83 2.67 -39.24
C THR A 154 -5.43 2.49 -39.82
N THR A 155 -5.27 1.38 -40.52
CA THR A 155 -4.20 1.07 -41.48
C THR A 155 -4.16 2.10 -42.63
N PRO A 156 -3.07 2.13 -43.43
CA PRO A 156 -2.37 3.36 -43.79
C PRO A 156 -2.95 4.04 -45.03
N HIS A 157 -3.10 5.37 -44.96
CA HIS A 157 -3.11 6.21 -46.14
C HIS A 157 -1.97 7.23 -46.06
N SER A 158 -1.07 7.07 -47.04
CA SER A 158 -0.04 8.02 -47.44
C SER A 158 -0.68 9.34 -47.87
N THR A 159 -0.28 10.45 -47.24
CA THR A 159 0.11 11.70 -47.93
C THR A 159 0.72 12.71 -46.94
N LYS A 160 1.99 13.03 -47.19
CA LYS A 160 2.71 14.31 -47.01
C LYS A 160 2.61 15.14 -45.70
N ASP A 161 3.83 15.46 -45.26
CA ASP A 161 4.29 16.62 -44.50
C ASP A 161 4.17 16.64 -42.97
N GLY A 162 5.36 16.49 -42.34
CA GLY A 162 5.56 16.61 -40.90
C GLY A 162 6.80 15.86 -40.40
N ARG A 163 7.97 16.17 -40.97
CA ARG A 163 9.29 15.54 -40.75
C ARG A 163 9.66 15.39 -39.26
N LYS A 164 9.34 14.24 -38.67
CA LYS A 164 9.94 13.77 -37.40
C LYS A 164 11.32 13.20 -37.71
N ARG A 165 12.35 13.75 -37.06
CA ARG A 165 13.74 13.29 -37.19
C ARG A 165 13.83 11.83 -36.73
N SER A 166 14.37 10.98 -37.58
CA SER A 166 14.58 9.55 -37.33
C SER A 166 15.74 9.32 -36.35
N PHE A 167 15.61 8.26 -35.57
CA PHE A 167 16.48 7.86 -34.46
C PHE A 167 17.88 7.35 -34.90
N GLU A 168 18.23 7.43 -36.18
CA GLU A 168 19.51 7.01 -36.74
C GLU A 168 20.61 8.08 -36.58
N GLN A 169 20.28 9.28 -36.06
CA GLN A 169 21.21 10.42 -35.92
C GLN A 169 21.64 10.69 -34.47
N MET A 170 21.64 9.68 -33.61
CA MET A 170 22.21 9.72 -32.25
C MET A 170 23.26 8.61 -32.03
N ARG A 171 24.17 8.43 -32.99
CA ARG A 171 25.44 7.72 -32.74
C ARG A 171 26.52 8.77 -32.49
N PRO A 172 27.05 8.89 -31.26
CA PRO A 172 28.19 9.75 -30.98
C PRO A 172 29.46 8.94 -31.17
N GLU A 173 30.04 9.00 -32.36
CA GLU A 173 31.49 8.78 -32.55
C GLU A 173 32.02 9.97 -33.34
N ASP A 174 33.10 10.55 -32.80
CA ASP A 174 33.99 11.59 -33.30
C ASP A 174 33.49 13.04 -33.42
N GLY A 175 33.88 13.80 -32.40
CA GLY A 175 33.88 15.26 -32.35
C GLY A 175 34.74 15.72 -31.18
N GLU A 176 36.05 15.57 -31.31
CA GLU A 176 37.03 16.25 -30.47
C GLU A 176 36.72 17.76 -30.45
N GLU A 177 36.48 18.33 -29.27
CA GLU A 177 37.08 19.57 -28.77
C GLU A 177 36.30 20.13 -27.56
N GLN A 178 37.03 20.22 -26.43
CA GLN A 178 36.93 21.30 -25.43
C GLN A 178 35.61 21.52 -24.65
N ARG A 179 35.55 21.09 -23.37
CA ARG A 179 36.05 21.83 -22.17
C ARG A 179 35.36 21.44 -20.84
N SER A 180 36.19 21.46 -19.80
CA SER A 180 35.96 21.34 -18.34
C SER A 180 35.27 20.07 -17.81
N SER A 181 36.11 19.05 -17.59
CA SER A 181 35.89 17.95 -16.65
C SER A 181 35.65 18.46 -15.21
N LEU A 182 34.58 17.98 -14.58
CA LEU A 182 34.21 18.19 -13.17
C LEU A 182 34.81 17.14 -12.21
N PHE A 183 35.84 16.41 -12.65
CA PHE A 183 36.54 15.43 -11.81
C PHE A 183 37.95 15.91 -11.48
N PRO A 184 38.36 15.92 -10.20
CA PRO A 184 39.72 16.30 -9.83
C PRO A 184 40.71 15.27 -10.37
N THR A 185 41.54 15.69 -11.32
CA THR A 185 42.70 14.92 -11.76
C THR A 185 43.84 15.13 -10.77
N ARG A 186 44.26 14.03 -10.17
CA ARG A 186 45.40 13.91 -9.27
C ARG A 186 46.69 14.21 -10.04
N ASN A 187 47.35 15.33 -9.73
CA ASN A 187 48.81 15.49 -9.74
C ASN A 187 49.22 16.89 -9.26
N SER A 188 49.87 16.97 -8.09
CA SER A 188 51.08 17.77 -7.84
C SER A 188 51.30 17.93 -6.33
N ASN A 189 52.51 17.57 -5.90
CA ASN A 189 53.19 17.90 -4.65
C ASN A 189 52.57 19.03 -3.80
N GLU A 190 52.01 18.67 -2.65
CA GLU A 190 52.13 19.45 -1.42
C GLU A 190 51.81 18.58 -0.20
N ARG A 191 52.52 18.81 0.91
CA ARG A 191 52.54 17.97 2.10
C ARG A 191 51.13 17.81 2.69
N ALA A 192 50.63 16.58 2.72
CA ALA A 192 49.44 16.22 3.47
C ALA A 192 49.74 16.25 4.98
N VAL A 193 49.45 17.37 5.63
CA VAL A 193 49.27 17.42 7.09
C VAL A 193 48.00 16.63 7.40
N LYS A 194 48.16 15.51 8.11
CA LYS A 194 47.07 14.64 8.57
C LYS A 194 46.07 15.45 9.38
N THR A 195 44.92 15.80 8.80
CA THR A 195 43.74 16.16 9.56
C THR A 195 43.14 14.88 10.12
N GLN A 196 43.57 14.57 11.33
CA GLN A 196 43.00 13.56 12.22
C GLN A 196 41.52 13.91 12.42
N LYS A 197 40.62 13.16 11.77
CA LYS A 197 39.20 13.17 12.13
C LYS A 197 39.10 12.58 13.54
N LEU A 198 39.05 13.45 14.54
CA LEU A 198 38.70 13.09 15.91
C LEU A 198 37.28 12.54 15.89
N CYS A 199 37.18 11.22 15.97
CA CYS A 199 35.99 10.51 16.38
C CYS A 199 35.73 10.88 17.85
N GLY A 200 34.98 11.95 18.07
CA GLY A 200 34.52 12.34 19.41
C GLY A 200 33.38 11.42 19.84
N MET A 201 33.70 10.20 20.25
CA MET A 201 32.83 9.40 21.11
C MET A 201 32.70 10.13 22.45
N ARG A 202 31.75 11.05 22.54
CA ARG A 202 31.32 11.62 23.81
C ARG A 202 30.32 10.65 24.43
N GLU A 203 30.88 9.71 25.17
CA GLU A 203 30.39 9.15 26.42
C GLU A 203 28.86 9.22 26.61
N TRP A 204 28.23 8.06 26.49
CA TRP A 204 26.96 7.78 27.16
C TRP A 204 27.18 7.97 28.66
N ALA A 205 26.75 9.12 29.18
CA ALA A 205 26.72 9.39 30.60
C ALA A 205 25.74 8.40 31.27
N ILE A 206 26.31 7.47 32.04
CA ILE A 206 25.57 6.59 32.95
C ILE A 206 25.17 7.44 34.16
N PRO A 207 23.88 7.58 34.51
CA PRO A 207 23.50 8.24 35.75
C PRO A 207 23.97 7.40 36.96
N PRO A 208 24.49 8.00 38.03
CA PRO A 208 25.04 7.27 39.16
C PRO A 208 23.96 6.50 39.90
N VAL A 209 24.29 5.25 40.20
CA VAL A 209 23.48 4.28 40.96
C VAL A 209 23.38 4.74 42.42
N GLY A 210 22.23 5.29 42.78
CA GLY A 210 21.82 5.56 44.17
C GLY A 210 20.89 4.45 44.68
N LYS A 211 21.35 3.73 45.69
CA LYS A 211 20.71 2.65 46.46
C LYS A 211 19.19 2.82 46.70
N LEU A 212 18.39 1.83 46.29
CA LEU A 212 17.49 1.03 47.16
C LEU A 212 16.71 0.00 46.31
N GLY A 213 16.63 -1.25 46.79
CA GLY A 213 15.65 -2.23 46.31
C GLY A 213 16.26 -3.54 45.81
N MET A 214 16.54 -4.46 46.74
CA MET A 214 16.82 -5.87 46.46
C MET A 214 15.69 -6.52 45.66
N VAL A 215 15.99 -7.08 44.48
CA VAL A 215 15.38 -8.33 43.99
C VAL A 215 16.40 -9.04 43.07
N ALA A 216 16.83 -10.24 43.46
CA ALA A 216 17.56 -11.17 42.61
C ALA A 216 16.62 -12.34 42.22
N PRO A 217 17.03 -13.27 41.35
CA PRO A 217 17.07 -13.15 39.89
C PRO A 217 16.13 -14.17 39.23
N VAL A 218 15.64 -13.91 38.01
CA VAL A 218 15.09 -15.00 37.16
C VAL A 218 16.05 -15.25 36.01
N ALA A 219 16.66 -16.43 36.07
CA ALA A 219 17.56 -16.95 35.08
C ALA A 219 16.84 -17.32 33.76
N SER A 220 17.58 -17.10 32.67
CA SER A 220 17.67 -17.97 31.50
C SER A 220 16.38 -18.35 30.75
N ARG A 221 16.20 -17.74 29.57
CA ARG A 221 15.94 -18.50 28.34
C ARG A 221 16.81 -17.97 27.20
N ARG A 222 17.86 -18.73 26.89
CA ARG A 222 18.65 -18.62 25.66
C ARG A 222 17.72 -18.57 24.44
N ARG A 223 17.96 -17.61 23.55
CA ARG A 223 17.47 -17.70 22.16
C ARG A 223 18.27 -18.82 21.50
N VAL A 224 17.61 -19.94 21.20
CA VAL A 224 18.18 -20.98 20.35
C VAL A 224 18.04 -20.47 18.92
N PHE A 225 19.18 -20.14 18.30
CA PHE A 225 19.27 -20.02 16.84
C PHE A 225 19.08 -21.44 16.30
N ALA A 226 18.10 -21.63 15.41
CA ALA A 226 18.04 -22.85 14.63
C ALA A 226 19.20 -22.79 13.61
N GLU A 227 20.22 -23.61 13.81
CA GLU A 227 21.21 -23.92 12.78
C GLU A 227 20.50 -24.67 11.65
N VAL A 228 20.67 -24.18 10.42
CA VAL A 228 20.32 -24.89 9.19
C VAL A 228 21.63 -25.44 8.66
N GLU A 229 21.78 -26.77 8.66
CA GLU A 229 22.89 -27.45 7.98
C GLU A 229 22.78 -27.19 6.47
N PHE A 230 23.88 -26.74 5.87
CA PHE A 230 24.10 -26.72 4.42
C PHE A 230 24.85 -27.96 3.99
#